data_AF-A0AAN8SZQ0-F1
#
_entry.id   AF-A0AAN8SZQ0-F1
#
_cell.length_a   1.000
_cell.length_b   1.000
_cell.length_c   1.000
_cell.angle_alpha   90.00
_cell.angle_beta   90.00
_cell.angle_gamma   90.00
#
_symmetry.space_group_name_H-M   'P 1'
#
loop_
_entity.id
_entity.type
_entity.pdbx_description
1 polymer ?
#
loop_
_entity_poly.entity_id
_entity_poly.type
_entity_poly.pdbx_seq_one_letter_code
_entity_poly.pdbx_strand_id
1 'polypeptide(L)'
;MVLRLISNNWYSVLVNGQSFGFFQSSRGLKQGDPLSPTLFIIAAEVLSRSLNKLFEDQEFRGYGMPKWSPKINHLSYADDTILFCSGQPKSMRKMMTILKRYELVSGQLINLDKSLVHLHEKIPIGVSYQIRKIIGIRMGSFPFTYLGCPMFYGRKNKSHFEGFVQKVAKRIHSWHNRFLSFGGRQVLISHVL
;
A
#
# COMPACT_ATOMS: atom_id res chain seq x y z
N MET A 1 -7.45 -28.91 3.00
CA MET A 1 -6.65 -28.61 1.79
C MET A 1 -5.78 -27.37 1.98
N VAL A 2 -6.35 -26.19 2.24
CA VAL A 2 -5.62 -24.91 2.43
C VAL A 2 -4.56 -24.97 3.55
N LEU A 3 -4.92 -25.47 4.74
CA LEU A 3 -3.98 -25.58 5.86
C LEU A 3 -2.72 -26.37 5.50
N ARG A 4 -2.86 -27.44 4.71
CA ARG A 4 -1.76 -28.32 4.28
C ARG A 4 -0.81 -27.62 3.31
N LEU A 5 -1.32 -26.70 2.49
CA LEU A 5 -0.52 -25.88 1.57
C LEU A 5 0.27 -24.80 2.33
N ILE A 6 -0.32 -24.25 3.40
CA ILE A 6 0.33 -23.23 4.23
C ILE A 6 1.36 -23.87 5.17
N SER A 7 1.04 -25.02 5.77
CA SER A 7 1.86 -25.64 6.82
C SER A 7 3.00 -26.50 6.30
N ASN A 8 2.88 -27.11 5.11
CA ASN A 8 3.89 -28.00 4.56
C ASN A 8 4.73 -27.32 3.47
N ASN A 9 5.30 -26.16 3.79
CA ASN A 9 6.07 -25.37 2.85
C ASN A 9 7.56 -25.43 3.20
N TRP A 10 8.35 -26.02 2.30
CA TRP A 10 9.78 -26.24 2.45
C TRP A 10 10.56 -25.40 1.44
N TYR A 11 11.66 -24.82 1.91
CA TYR A 11 12.56 -23.98 1.15
C TYR A 11 13.95 -24.60 1.13
N SER A 12 14.69 -24.32 0.07
CA SER A 12 16.12 -24.60 -0.04
C SER A 12 16.81 -23.32 -0.49
N VAL A 13 18.07 -23.14 -0.09
CA VAL A 13 18.86 -21.99 -0.53
C VAL A 13 19.71 -22.41 -1.72
N LEU A 14 19.71 -21.59 -2.77
CA LEU A 14 20.65 -21.78 -3.87
C LEU A 14 21.99 -21.13 -3.51
N VAL A 15 23.04 -21.94 -3.36
CA VAL A 15 24.43 -21.47 -3.19
C VAL A 15 25.18 -21.87 -4.45
N ASN A 16 25.71 -20.88 -5.17
CA ASN A 16 26.40 -21.08 -6.46
C ASN A 16 25.56 -21.87 -7.49
N GLY A 17 24.24 -21.67 -7.50
CA GLY A 17 23.31 -22.33 -8.43
C GLY A 17 22.92 -23.76 -8.05
N GLN A 18 23.45 -24.31 -6.95
CA GLN A 18 23.06 -25.62 -6.43
C GLN A 18 22.20 -25.46 -5.18
N SER A 19 21.21 -26.35 -5.02
CA SER A 19 20.29 -26.37 -3.89
C SER A 19 21.00 -26.94 -2.66
N PHE A 20 21.04 -26.18 -1.56
CA PHE A 20 21.66 -26.60 -0.30
C PHE A 20 20.65 -26.58 0.85
N GLY A 21 20.50 -27.76 1.48
CA GLY A 21 19.67 -27.97 2.66
C GLY A 21 18.18 -27.78 2.40
N PHE A 22 17.38 -28.16 3.39
CA PHE A 22 15.94 -27.87 3.41
C PHE A 22 15.56 -27.34 4.78
N PHE A 23 14.72 -26.32 4.79
CA PHE A 23 14.14 -25.77 6.01
C PHE A 23 12.66 -25.47 5.77
N GLN A 24 11.86 -25.72 6.80
CA GLN A 24 10.42 -25.47 6.75
C GLN A 24 10.15 -24.01 7.12
N SER A 25 9.20 -23.38 6.42
CA SER A 25 8.75 -22.05 6.83
C SER A 25 7.79 -22.14 8.00
N SER A 26 8.05 -21.34 9.03
CA SER A 26 7.15 -21.13 10.16
C SER A 26 6.12 -20.01 9.92
N ARG A 27 6.39 -19.10 8.97
CA ARG A 27 5.56 -17.92 8.71
C ARG A 27 5.65 -17.47 7.24
N GLY A 28 4.56 -16.93 6.73
CA GLY A 28 4.49 -16.37 5.39
C GLY A 28 4.03 -17.39 4.34
N LEU A 29 3.67 -16.87 3.18
CA LEU A 29 3.16 -17.63 2.06
C LEU A 29 4.24 -17.76 0.98
N LYS A 30 4.19 -18.84 0.18
CA LYS A 30 5.14 -19.05 -0.91
C LYS A 30 4.96 -17.99 -1.99
N GLN A 31 6.01 -17.20 -2.26
CA GLN A 31 5.99 -16.26 -3.37
C GLN A 31 5.98 -17.04 -4.70
N GLY A 32 5.11 -16.63 -5.63
CA GLY A 32 4.92 -17.33 -6.91
C GLY A 32 3.93 -18.50 -6.86
N ASP A 33 3.41 -18.86 -5.69
CA ASP A 33 2.28 -19.79 -5.59
C ASP A 33 0.98 -19.07 -5.98
N PRO A 34 0.18 -19.61 -6.92
CA PRO A 34 -1.05 -18.99 -7.40
C PRO A 34 -2.11 -18.76 -6.31
N LEU A 35 -2.05 -19.47 -5.17
CA LEU A 35 -3.00 -19.31 -4.07
C LEU A 35 -2.57 -18.26 -3.04
N SER A 36 -1.28 -17.96 -2.95
CA SER A 36 -0.75 -17.00 -1.98
C SER A 36 -1.41 -15.61 -2.04
N PRO A 37 -1.67 -15.02 -3.23
CA PRO A 37 -2.35 -13.72 -3.31
C PRO A 37 -3.75 -13.74 -2.69
N THR A 38 -4.53 -14.77 -2.97
CA THR A 38 -5.90 -14.91 -2.44
C THR A 38 -5.89 -15.07 -0.92
N LEU A 39 -4.97 -15.88 -0.40
CA LEU A 39 -4.80 -16.06 1.05
C LEU A 39 -4.37 -14.76 1.74
N PHE A 40 -3.50 -13.98 1.10
CA PHE A 40 -3.13 -12.66 1.59
C PHE A 40 -4.35 -11.72 1.65
N ILE A 41 -5.18 -11.69 0.60
CA ILE A 41 -6.39 -10.87 0.56
C ILE A 41 -7.37 -11.27 1.68
N ILE A 42 -7.56 -12.56 1.95
CA ILE A 42 -8.41 -13.04 3.05
C ILE A 42 -7.89 -12.55 4.41
N ALA A 43 -6.58 -12.54 4.62
CA ALA A 43 -5.98 -12.00 5.83
C ALA A 43 -6.13 -10.46 5.93
N ALA A 44 -5.98 -9.75 4.81
CA ALA A 44 -6.17 -8.31 4.73
C ALA A 44 -7.64 -7.88 4.92
N GLU A 45 -8.60 -8.73 4.53
CA GLU A 45 -10.03 -8.49 4.72
C GLU A 45 -10.40 -8.31 6.20
N VAL A 46 -9.68 -8.97 7.12
CA VAL A 46 -9.85 -8.76 8.57
C VAL A 46 -9.57 -7.31 8.96
N LEU A 47 -8.55 -6.68 8.37
CA LEU A 47 -8.25 -5.26 8.59
C LEU A 47 -9.36 -4.39 8.02
N SER A 48 -9.75 -4.61 6.76
CA SER A 48 -10.83 -3.89 6.09
C SER A 48 -12.12 -3.89 6.91
N ARG A 49 -12.55 -5.07 7.38
CA ARG A 49 -13.75 -5.21 8.22
C ARG A 49 -13.60 -4.53 9.57
N SER A 50 -12.42 -4.61 10.19
CA SER A 50 -12.14 -3.94 11.46
C SER A 50 -12.22 -2.42 11.30
N LEU A 51 -11.69 -1.88 10.20
CA LEU A 51 -11.77 -0.46 9.86
C LEU A 51 -13.21 -0.04 9.60
N ASN A 52 -13.97 -0.81 8.81
CA ASN A 52 -15.37 -0.48 8.52
C ASN A 52 -16.25 -0.46 9.77
N LYS A 53 -15.95 -1.34 10.75
CA LYS A 53 -16.65 -1.35 12.04
C LYS A 53 -16.50 -0.05 12.83
N LEU A 54 -15.47 0.77 12.58
CA LEU A 54 -15.37 2.10 13.19
C LEU A 54 -16.56 2.99 12.89
N PHE A 55 -17.24 2.81 11.76
CA PHE A 55 -18.40 3.64 11.41
C PHE A 55 -19.64 3.35 12.28
N GLU A 56 -19.63 2.26 13.04
CA GLU A 56 -20.66 1.92 14.04
C GLU A 56 -20.40 2.63 15.39
N ASP A 57 -19.18 3.11 15.63
CA ASP A 57 -18.78 3.79 16.85
C ASP A 57 -19.16 5.28 16.79
N GLN A 58 -20.05 5.72 17.68
CA GLN A 58 -20.54 7.11 17.72
C GLN A 58 -19.46 8.14 18.01
N GLU A 59 -18.36 7.74 18.65
CA GLU A 59 -17.23 8.63 18.92
C GLU A 59 -16.23 8.68 17.76
N PHE A 60 -16.38 7.82 16.75
CA PHE A 60 -15.54 7.84 15.57
C PHE A 60 -16.11 8.79 14.51
N ARG A 61 -15.32 9.81 14.17
CA ARG A 61 -15.56 10.63 12.98
C ARG A 61 -14.63 10.20 11.85
N GLY A 62 -15.22 9.68 10.79
CA GLY A 62 -14.51 9.33 9.56
C GLY A 62 -13.99 10.54 8.80
N TYR A 63 -13.33 10.28 7.68
CA TYR A 63 -12.93 11.32 6.74
C TYR A 63 -14.16 12.03 6.15
N GLY A 64 -14.04 13.34 5.93
CA GLY A 64 -15.15 14.16 5.43
C GLY A 64 -15.47 13.84 3.98
N MET A 65 -16.69 13.36 3.75
CA MET A 65 -17.23 13.05 2.41
C MET A 65 -18.55 13.80 2.20
N PRO A 66 -18.95 14.08 0.94
CA PRO A 66 -20.28 14.60 0.64
C PRO A 66 -21.38 13.72 1.23
N LYS A 67 -22.52 14.31 1.62
CA LYS A 67 -23.61 13.64 2.36
C LYS A 67 -24.13 12.36 1.66
N TRP A 68 -24.10 12.34 0.33
CA TRP A 68 -24.62 11.24 -0.50
C TRP A 68 -23.53 10.29 -1.00
N SER A 69 -22.31 10.40 -0.48
CA SER A 69 -21.20 9.53 -0.84
C SER A 69 -21.06 8.38 0.17
N PRO A 70 -20.57 7.21 -0.27
CA PRO A 70 -20.22 6.14 0.65
C PRO A 70 -19.16 6.63 1.65
N LYS A 71 -19.27 6.16 2.89
CA LYS A 71 -18.24 6.40 3.90
C LYS A 71 -17.00 5.60 3.53
N ILE A 72 -15.86 6.29 3.43
CA ILE A 72 -14.57 5.68 3.09
C ILE A 72 -13.58 6.01 4.20
N ASN A 73 -12.83 5.01 4.65
CA ASN A 73 -11.71 5.20 5.57
C ASN A 73 -10.43 4.47 5.14
N HIS A 74 -10.44 3.72 4.04
CA HIS A 74 -9.24 3.12 3.47
C HIS A 74 -9.36 2.85 1.97
N LEU A 75 -8.20 2.74 1.32
CA LEU A 75 -8.01 2.18 -0.02
C LEU A 75 -6.82 1.22 0.08
N SER A 76 -7.01 -0.03 -0.30
CA SER A 76 -5.98 -1.08 -0.17
C SER A 76 -5.71 -1.74 -1.52
N TYR A 77 -4.43 -2.00 -1.79
CA TYR A 77 -3.96 -2.81 -2.91
C TYR A 77 -2.77 -3.64 -2.45
N ALA A 78 -2.96 -4.96 -2.34
CA ALA A 78 -1.99 -5.83 -1.68
C ALA A 78 -1.56 -5.26 -0.31
N ASP A 79 -0.27 -5.04 -0.09
CA ASP A 79 0.31 -4.48 1.13
C ASP A 79 0.30 -2.93 1.18
N ASP A 80 0.06 -2.26 0.06
CA ASP A 80 -0.07 -0.80 0.01
C ASP A 80 -1.49 -0.37 0.43
N THR A 81 -1.62 0.33 1.56
CA THR A 81 -2.91 0.83 2.05
C THR A 81 -2.84 2.31 2.41
N ILE A 82 -3.77 3.10 1.88
CA ILE A 82 -4.04 4.47 2.32
C ILE A 82 -5.18 4.44 3.33
N LEU A 83 -5.00 5.08 4.48
CA LEU A 83 -6.04 5.29 5.48
C LEU A 83 -6.52 6.73 5.47
N PHE A 84 -7.84 6.91 5.55
CA PHE A 84 -8.49 8.21 5.66
C PHE A 84 -9.17 8.32 7.02
N CYS A 85 -8.82 9.37 7.77
CA CYS A 85 -9.37 9.63 9.10
C CYS A 85 -9.61 11.13 9.27
N SER A 86 -10.55 11.51 10.16
CA SER A 86 -10.63 12.91 10.59
C SER A 86 -9.41 13.28 11.45
N GLY A 87 -9.03 14.55 11.43
CA GLY A 87 -7.98 15.08 12.32
C GLY A 87 -8.36 15.13 13.80
N GLN A 88 -9.48 14.52 14.21
CA GLN A 88 -9.90 14.51 15.61
C GLN A 88 -9.09 13.51 16.43
N PRO A 89 -8.55 13.91 17.60
CA PRO A 89 -7.74 13.04 18.44
C PRO A 89 -8.39 11.69 18.79
N LYS A 90 -9.69 11.67 19.07
CA LYS A 90 -10.43 10.43 19.39
C LYS A 90 -10.45 9.47 18.21
N SER A 91 -10.84 9.95 17.02
CA SER A 91 -10.92 9.13 15.80
C SER A 91 -9.56 8.55 15.42
N MET A 92 -8.50 9.36 15.49
CA MET A 92 -7.14 8.90 15.21
C MET A 92 -6.68 7.82 16.18
N ARG A 93 -6.94 7.98 17.49
CA ARG A 93 -6.59 6.93 18.47
C ARG A 93 -7.32 5.63 18.20
N LYS A 94 -8.61 5.67 17.87
CA LYS A 94 -9.39 4.47 17.52
C LYS A 94 -8.83 3.78 16.27
N MET A 95 -8.47 4.56 15.25
CA MET A 95 -7.77 4.05 14.05
C MET A 95 -6.47 3.33 14.42
N MET A 96 -5.60 3.97 15.22
CA MET A 96 -4.34 3.36 15.67
C MET A 96 -4.56 2.12 16.54
N THR A 97 -5.62 2.08 17.35
CA THR A 97 -5.99 0.89 18.13
C THR A 97 -6.35 -0.30 17.23
N ILE A 98 -7.08 -0.07 16.13
CA ILE A 98 -7.38 -1.13 15.16
C ILE A 98 -6.13 -1.65 14.49
N LEU A 99 -5.23 -0.75 14.07
CA LEU A 99 -3.96 -1.13 13.48
C LEU A 99 -3.13 -2.02 14.43
N LYS A 100 -2.97 -1.59 15.69
CA LYS A 100 -2.27 -2.39 16.71
C LYS A 100 -2.95 -3.74 16.96
N ARG A 101 -4.28 -3.76 17.02
CA ARG A 101 -5.04 -5.01 17.20
C ARG A 101 -4.86 -5.94 16.01
N TYR A 102 -4.82 -5.40 14.80
CA TYR A 102 -4.56 -6.17 13.60
C TYR A 102 -3.16 -6.80 13.63
N GLU A 103 -2.13 -6.04 14.01
CA GLU A 103 -0.77 -6.56 14.15
C GLU A 103 -0.69 -7.70 15.16
N LEU A 104 -1.35 -7.53 16.32
CA LEU A 104 -1.38 -8.55 17.38
C LEU A 104 -2.09 -9.84 16.94
N VAL A 105 -3.20 -9.74 16.22
CA VAL A 105 -4.02 -10.90 15.84
C VAL A 105 -3.46 -11.61 14.59
N SER A 106 -2.99 -10.84 13.60
CA SER A 106 -2.50 -11.39 12.33
C SER A 106 -1.01 -11.75 12.36
N GLY A 107 -0.23 -11.13 13.23
CA GLY A 107 1.23 -11.19 13.21
C GLY A 107 1.88 -10.41 12.05
N GLN A 108 1.09 -9.74 11.20
CA GLN A 108 1.59 -8.84 10.16
C GLN A 108 1.90 -7.48 10.78
N LEU A 109 3.12 -6.99 10.59
CA LEU A 109 3.56 -5.71 11.15
C LEU A 109 3.46 -4.60 10.12
N ILE A 110 3.00 -3.43 10.56
CA ILE A 110 2.97 -2.22 9.74
C ILE A 110 4.40 -1.67 9.67
N ASN A 111 4.87 -1.41 8.45
CA ASN A 111 6.17 -0.80 8.26
C ASN A 111 6.10 0.72 8.53
N LEU A 112 6.40 1.13 9.75
CA LEU A 112 6.37 2.54 10.17
C LEU A 112 7.41 3.40 9.42
N ASP A 113 8.52 2.82 8.96
CA ASP A 113 9.57 3.53 8.23
C ASP A 113 9.14 3.90 6.80
N LYS A 114 8.32 3.06 6.18
CA LYS A 114 7.72 3.28 4.86
C LYS A 114 6.40 4.05 4.92
N SER A 115 5.76 4.08 6.08
CA SER A 115 4.48 4.75 6.28
C SER A 115 4.66 6.26 6.41
N LEU A 116 3.72 7.02 5.86
CA LEU A 116 3.72 8.48 5.92
C LEU A 116 2.32 9.02 6.25
N VAL A 117 2.29 10.10 7.02
CA VAL A 117 1.06 10.87 7.28
C VAL A 117 1.06 12.10 6.39
N HIS A 118 0.04 12.22 5.55
CA HIS A 118 -0.17 13.39 4.69
C HIS A 118 -1.27 14.27 5.24
N LEU A 119 -0.98 15.55 5.39
CA LEU A 119 -1.91 16.57 5.89
C LEU A 119 -2.09 17.66 4.84
N HIS A 120 -3.27 18.27 4.84
CA HIS A 120 -3.50 19.44 4.02
C HIS A 120 -2.67 20.63 4.53
N GLU A 121 -2.08 21.42 3.63
CA GLU A 121 -1.15 22.51 3.98
C GLU A 121 -1.76 23.59 4.86
N LYS A 122 -3.08 23.80 4.74
CA LYS A 122 -3.83 24.78 5.53
C LYS A 122 -4.19 24.30 6.95
N ILE A 123 -3.71 23.14 7.40
CA ILE A 123 -3.98 22.67 8.77
C ILE A 123 -3.22 23.52 9.80
N PRO A 124 -3.87 23.99 10.87
CA PRO A 124 -3.18 24.73 11.94
C PRO A 124 -2.02 23.93 12.54
N ILE A 125 -0.91 24.62 12.84
CA ILE A 125 0.32 24.02 13.37
C ILE A 125 0.05 23.20 14.65
N GLY A 126 -0.80 23.73 15.55
CA GLY A 126 -1.18 23.02 16.78
C GLY A 126 -1.88 21.68 16.51
N VAL A 127 -2.75 21.62 15.50
CA VAL A 127 -3.43 20.38 15.09
C VAL A 127 -2.42 19.41 14.47
N SER A 128 -1.53 19.89 13.59
CA SER A 128 -0.46 19.07 12.99
C SER A 128 0.46 18.45 14.05
N TYR A 129 0.85 19.22 15.07
CA TYR A 129 1.65 18.72 16.20
C TYR A 129 0.91 17.64 17.00
N GLN A 130 -0.38 17.85 17.30
CA GLN A 130 -1.19 16.84 17.99
C GLN A 130 -1.32 15.54 17.17
N ILE A 131 -1.57 15.65 15.86
CA ILE A 131 -1.65 14.49 14.95
C ILE A 131 -0.34 13.70 14.99
N ARG A 132 0.79 14.39 14.84
CA ARG A 132 2.12 13.77 14.89
C ARG A 132 2.35 13.01 16.19
N LYS A 133 1.97 13.60 17.34
CA LYS A 133 2.12 12.98 18.66
C LYS A 133 1.24 11.74 18.83
N ILE A 134 0.04 11.73 18.25
CA ILE A 134 -0.90 10.61 18.37
C ILE A 134 -0.52 9.45 17.45
N ILE A 135 -0.15 9.74 16.21
CA ILE A 135 0.12 8.71 15.19
C ILE A 135 1.55 8.17 15.33
N GLY A 136 2.54 9.02 15.65
CA GLY A 136 3.93 8.60 15.79
C GLY A 136 4.63 8.21 14.48
N ILE A 137 4.04 8.52 13.33
CA ILE A 137 4.58 8.23 11.99
C ILE A 137 5.17 9.52 11.39
N ARG A 138 6.15 9.36 10.49
CA ARG A 138 6.77 10.47 9.76
C ARG A 138 5.73 11.23 8.92
N MET A 139 5.90 12.54 8.83
CA MET A 139 5.05 13.37 7.97
C MET A 139 5.58 13.37 6.54
N GLY A 140 4.68 13.15 5.59
CA GLY A 140 4.94 13.33 4.17
C GLY A 140 4.41 14.68 3.67
N SER A 141 4.79 15.03 2.44
CA SER A 141 4.27 16.19 1.70
C SER A 141 3.46 15.74 0.49
N PHE A 142 2.61 16.61 -0.03
CA PHE A 142 2.04 16.46 -1.37
C PHE A 142 2.96 17.11 -2.42
N PRO A 143 2.95 16.67 -3.68
CA PRO A 143 2.33 15.43 -4.15
C PRO A 143 3.08 14.18 -3.65
N PHE A 144 2.38 13.06 -3.48
CA PHE A 144 3.00 11.76 -3.22
C PHE A 144 2.54 10.74 -4.27
N THR A 145 3.22 9.60 -4.40
CA THR A 145 2.86 8.57 -5.39
C THR A 145 2.19 7.39 -4.70
N TYR A 146 1.05 6.95 -5.22
CA TYR A 146 0.35 5.72 -4.82
C TYR A 146 0.10 4.86 -6.05
N LEU A 147 0.60 3.62 -6.06
CA LEU A 147 0.49 2.68 -7.19
C LEU A 147 0.96 3.30 -8.53
N GLY A 148 2.00 4.13 -8.49
CA GLY A 148 2.53 4.83 -9.67
C GLY A 148 1.75 6.08 -10.09
N CYS A 149 0.63 6.39 -9.44
CA CYS A 149 -0.18 7.57 -9.70
C CYS A 149 0.15 8.72 -8.72
N PRO A 150 0.42 9.95 -9.21
CA PRO A 150 0.64 11.09 -8.34
C PRO A 150 -0.67 11.57 -7.69
N MET A 151 -0.68 11.60 -6.37
CA MET A 151 -1.74 12.13 -5.52
C MET A 151 -1.41 13.57 -5.15
N PHE A 152 -2.32 14.50 -5.46
CA PHE A 152 -2.18 15.92 -5.18
C PHE A 152 -3.53 16.56 -4.87
N TYR A 153 -3.49 17.74 -4.26
CA TYR A 153 -4.66 18.57 -4.04
C TYR A 153 -4.67 19.74 -5.04
N GLY A 154 -5.85 20.23 -5.43
CA GLY A 154 -5.98 21.39 -6.34
C GLY A 154 -6.01 21.03 -7.83
N ARG A 155 -5.69 22.01 -8.69
CA ARG A 155 -5.74 21.84 -10.15
C ARG A 155 -4.63 20.92 -10.64
N LYS A 156 -4.94 20.10 -11.65
CA LYS A 156 -3.95 19.24 -12.32
C LYS A 156 -2.87 20.11 -12.94
N ASN A 157 -1.62 19.86 -12.56
CA ASN A 157 -0.45 20.50 -13.16
C ASN A 157 0.35 19.45 -13.95
N LYS A 158 0.87 19.83 -15.13
CA LYS A 158 1.73 18.97 -15.95
C LYS A 158 2.96 18.50 -15.17
N SER A 159 3.51 19.35 -14.30
CA SER A 159 4.69 19.02 -13.49
C SER A 159 4.50 17.79 -12.60
N HIS A 160 3.28 17.56 -12.08
CA HIS A 160 3.01 16.40 -11.22
C HIS A 160 3.14 15.05 -11.95
N PHE A 161 3.05 15.05 -13.28
CA PHE A 161 3.14 13.84 -14.12
C PHE A 161 4.51 13.69 -14.80
N GLU A 162 5.43 14.62 -14.61
CA GLU A 162 6.73 14.61 -15.26
C GLU A 162 7.51 13.32 -14.97
N GLY A 163 7.49 12.85 -13.71
CA GLY A 163 8.12 11.58 -13.33
C GLY A 163 7.53 10.37 -14.05
N PHE A 164 6.24 10.38 -14.36
CA PHE A 164 5.60 9.32 -15.16
C PHE A 164 6.06 9.38 -16.62
N VAL A 165 6.08 10.57 -17.21
CA VAL A 165 6.58 10.80 -18.58
C VAL A 165 8.05 10.36 -18.70
N GLN A 166 8.89 10.71 -17.71
CA GLN A 166 10.29 10.29 -17.68
C GLN A 166 10.45 8.77 -17.57
N LYS A 167 9.60 8.07 -16.82
CA LYS A 167 9.62 6.59 -16.77
C LYS A 167 9.29 5.97 -18.13
N VAL A 168 8.28 6.48 -18.81
CA VAL A 168 7.90 6.05 -20.17
C VAL A 168 9.04 6.33 -21.15
N ALA A 169 9.59 7.55 -21.13
CA ALA A 169 10.71 7.94 -21.98
C ALA A 169 11.96 7.05 -21.76
N LYS A 170 12.32 6.78 -20.49
CA LYS A 170 13.42 5.86 -20.15
C LYS A 170 13.18 4.46 -20.71
N ARG A 171 11.93 3.97 -20.67
CA ARG A 171 11.58 2.65 -21.21
C ARG A 171 11.74 2.60 -22.73
N ILE A 172 11.27 3.63 -23.44
CA ILE A 172 11.46 3.77 -24.89
C ILE A 172 12.95 3.85 -25.24
N HIS A 173 13.73 4.66 -24.51
CA HIS A 173 15.17 4.81 -24.74
C HIS A 173 15.93 3.49 -24.54
N SER A 174 15.50 2.68 -23.56
CA SER A 174 16.08 1.35 -23.33
C SER A 174 15.88 0.38 -24.51
N TRP A 175 14.83 0.56 -25.32
CA TRP A 175 14.58 -0.25 -26.52
C TRP A 175 15.37 0.22 -27.72
N HIS A 176 15.65 1.52 -27.81
CA HIS A 176 16.54 2.07 -28.84
C HIS A 176 17.94 1.44 -28.77
N ASN A 177 18.41 1.15 -27.56
CA ASN A 177 19.71 0.52 -27.31
C ASN A 177 19.73 -1.00 -27.57
N ARG A 178 18.59 -1.60 -27.94
CA ARG A 178 18.52 -3.00 -28.37
C ARG A 178 18.48 -3.03 -29.90
N PHE A 179 19.26 -3.91 -30.53
CA PHE A 179 19.23 -4.15 -31.98
C PHE A 179 17.92 -4.84 -32.39
N LEU A 180 16.80 -4.13 -32.24
CA LEU A 180 15.46 -4.60 -32.57
C LEU A 180 15.11 -4.20 -34.00
N SER A 181 14.53 -5.14 -34.73
CA SER A 181 13.92 -4.85 -36.03
C SER A 181 12.77 -3.85 -35.89
N PHE A 182 12.37 -3.23 -37.01
CA PHE A 182 11.23 -2.33 -37.05
C PHE A 182 9.95 -3.00 -36.50
N GLY A 183 9.66 -4.23 -36.93
CA GLY A 183 8.54 -5.01 -36.42
C GLY A 183 8.64 -5.30 -34.92
N GLY A 184 9.84 -5.62 -34.41
CA GLY A 184 10.07 -5.80 -32.98
C GLY A 184 9.80 -4.53 -32.17
N ARG A 185 10.18 -3.35 -32.70
CA ARG A 185 9.85 -2.06 -32.07
C ARG A 185 8.36 -1.77 -32.08
N GLN A 186 7.68 -2.04 -33.20
CA GLN A 186 6.23 -1.87 -33.31
C GLN A 186 5.48 -2.75 -32.31
N VAL A 187 5.86 -4.03 -32.19
CA VAL A 187 5.27 -4.96 -31.22
C VAL A 187 5.46 -4.44 -29.79
N LEU A 188 6.65 -3.95 -29.43
CA LEU A 188 6.90 -3.40 -28.10
C LEU A 188 6.07 -2.15 -27.82
N ILE A 189 5.93 -1.25 -28.79
CA ILE A 189 5.07 -0.07 -28.66
C ILE A 189 3.61 -0.51 -28.46
N SER A 190 3.12 -1.48 -29.22
CA SER A 190 1.72 -1.89 -29.14
C SER A 190 1.35 -2.70 -27.89
N HIS A 191 2.30 -3.44 -27.28
CA HIS A 191 2.00 -4.37 -26.18
C HIS A 191 2.53 -3.92 -24.82
N VAL A 192 3.44 -2.95 -24.78
CA VAL A 192 4.12 -2.55 -23.54
C VAL A 192 3.88 -1.08 -23.17
N LEU A 193 3.54 -0.22 -24.13
CA LEU A 193 3.10 1.17 -23.90
C LEU A 193 1.58 1.27 -24.07
#